data_AF-A0A124IEA6-F1
#
_entry.id   AF-A0A124IEA6-F1
#
_cell.length_a   1.000
_cell.length_b   1.000
_cell.length_c   1.000
_cell.angle_alpha   90.00
_cell.angle_beta   90.00
_cell.angle_gamma   90.00
#
_symmetry.space_group_name_H-M   'P 1'
#
loop_
_entity.id
_entity.type
_entity.pdbx_description
1 polymer ?
#
loop_
_entity_poly.entity_id
_entity_poly.type
_entity_poly.pdbx_seq_one_letter_code
_entity_poly.pdbx_strand_id
1 'polypeptide(L)'
;MNSATVRNLLVRGMLAGLAAGLAALVVAYFLGEPRVDEAIAFEEAHAHEHGGEELVTRTLQSTAGLSTGVLVYGVAFGGIAALAYCFALGRIGRFGPRASALLLAGAGLLAVYVVPFLKYPANPPAVGNPDTLDQRTTLYFLMVVLSVLLAVGTVILGKRLAPRLGNWNATVAAAGSFVLVVGLAYAFLPSYNEAPAEFPATLLWQYRLAALAVQATLWTAFGLVFGLLAERLLTPRTEPRTATAAPATPVPN
;
A
#
# COMPACT_ATOMS: atom_id res chain seq x y z
N MET A 1 -19.28 -14.37 -4.89
CA MET A 1 -19.73 -13.64 -3.68
C MET A 1 -20.99 -12.87 -4.05
N ASN A 2 -21.98 -12.78 -3.17
CA ASN A 2 -23.17 -11.96 -3.44
C ASN A 2 -22.86 -10.46 -3.25
N SER A 3 -23.71 -9.60 -3.81
CA SER A 3 -23.54 -8.14 -3.77
C SER A 3 -23.49 -7.58 -2.33
N ALA A 4 -24.27 -8.17 -1.41
CA ALA A 4 -24.31 -7.76 -0.01
C ALA A 4 -22.97 -7.98 0.71
N THR A 5 -22.31 -9.12 0.51
CA THR A 5 -21.00 -9.40 1.10
C THR A 5 -19.93 -8.46 0.52
N VAL A 6 -19.94 -8.20 -0.79
CA VAL A 6 -19.00 -7.27 -1.43
C VAL A 6 -19.16 -5.86 -0.87
N ARG A 7 -20.40 -5.36 -0.78
CA ARG A 7 -20.68 -4.06 -0.18
C ARG A 7 -20.19 -3.97 1.27
N ASN A 8 -20.44 -5.00 2.07
CA ASN A 8 -20.01 -5.02 3.48
C ASN A 8 -18.48 -5.05 3.61
N LEU A 9 -17.78 -5.76 2.73
CA LEU A 9 -16.32 -5.75 2.68
C LEU A 9 -15.78 -4.40 2.20
N LEU A 10 -16.42 -3.76 1.21
CA LEU A 10 -16.05 -2.44 0.73
C LEU A 10 -16.09 -1.41 1.86
N VAL A 11 -17.19 -1.34 2.61
CA VAL A 11 -17.33 -0.42 3.75
C VAL A 11 -16.27 -0.70 4.82
N ARG A 12 -16.06 -1.97 5.18
CA ARG A 12 -15.00 -2.35 6.12
C ARG A 12 -13.60 -2.01 5.60
N GLY A 13 -13.40 -2.09 4.30
CA GLY A 13 -12.19 -1.67 3.59
C GLY A 13 -11.94 -0.19 3.72
N MET A 14 -12.94 0.63 3.44
CA MET A 14 -12.87 2.09 3.60
C MET A 14 -12.57 2.50 5.05
N LEU A 15 -13.22 1.86 6.03
CA LEU A 15 -12.95 2.10 7.46
C LEU A 15 -11.54 1.65 7.88
N ALA A 16 -11.09 0.49 7.40
CA ALA A 16 -9.72 0.03 7.64
C ALA A 16 -8.69 0.95 6.97
N GLY A 17 -9.01 1.46 5.78
CA GLY A 17 -8.22 2.44 5.05
C GLY A 17 -8.11 3.76 5.79
N LEU A 18 -9.19 4.24 6.41
CA LEU A 18 -9.17 5.41 7.28
C LEU A 18 -8.26 5.20 8.50
N ALA A 19 -8.39 4.06 9.18
CA ALA A 19 -7.55 3.71 10.33
C ALA A 19 -6.06 3.59 9.93
N ALA A 20 -5.78 3.01 8.76
CA ALA A 20 -4.45 2.93 8.20
C ALA A 20 -3.90 4.32 7.82
N GLY A 21 -4.74 5.18 7.26
CA GLY A 21 -4.42 6.57 6.96
C GLY A 21 -4.05 7.36 8.21
N LEU A 22 -4.77 7.17 9.32
CA LEU A 22 -4.40 7.78 10.62
C LEU A 22 -3.03 7.32 11.09
N ALA A 23 -2.73 6.02 11.01
CA ALA A 23 -1.41 5.50 11.37
C ALA A 23 -0.31 6.07 10.45
N ALA A 24 -0.57 6.13 9.15
CA ALA A 24 0.34 6.69 8.16
C ALA A 24 0.56 8.20 8.35
N LEU A 25 -0.48 8.94 8.76
CA LEU A 25 -0.41 10.37 9.07
C LEU A 25 0.52 10.64 10.25
N VAL A 26 0.44 9.83 11.31
CA VAL A 26 1.37 9.94 12.45
C VAL A 26 2.82 9.78 11.98
N VAL A 27 3.09 8.77 11.15
CA VAL A 27 4.43 8.55 10.61
C VAL A 27 4.85 9.68 9.68
N ALA A 28 3.96 10.17 8.82
CA ALA A 28 4.24 11.27 7.91
C ALA A 28 4.56 12.56 8.69
N TYR A 29 3.83 12.84 9.76
CA TYR A 29 4.07 14.00 10.60
C TYR A 29 5.43 13.96 11.31
N PHE A 30 5.81 12.81 11.88
CA PHE A 30 7.07 12.72 12.65
C PHE A 30 8.31 12.46 11.79
N LEU A 31 8.20 11.70 10.71
CA LEU A 31 9.34 11.31 9.88
C LEU A 31 9.39 12.08 8.55
N GLY A 32 8.25 12.47 8.00
CA GLY A 32 8.13 13.11 6.68
C GLY A 32 8.25 14.63 6.75
N GLU A 33 7.36 15.29 7.51
CA GLU A 33 7.28 16.77 7.56
C GLU A 33 8.61 17.45 7.87
N PRO A 34 9.44 16.99 8.84
CA PRO A 34 10.74 17.61 9.07
C PRO A 34 11.65 17.60 7.83
N ARG A 35 11.56 16.56 7.00
CA ARG A 35 12.35 16.44 5.76
C ARG A 35 11.80 17.30 4.63
N VAL A 36 10.48 17.53 4.63
CA VAL A 36 9.83 18.48 3.73
C VAL A 36 10.26 19.90 4.10
N ASP A 37 10.25 20.25 5.37
CA ASP A 37 10.69 21.56 5.86
C ASP A 37 12.17 21.83 5.56
N GLU A 38 13.05 20.86 5.82
CA GLU A 38 14.48 20.97 5.47
C GLU A 38 14.71 21.16 3.95
N ALA A 39 13.88 20.53 3.12
CA ALA A 39 13.98 20.66 1.66
C ALA A 39 13.45 22.01 1.14
N ILE A 40 12.36 22.52 1.73
CA ILE A 40 11.84 23.87 1.43
C ILE A 40 12.86 24.93 1.83
N ALA A 41 13.45 24.82 3.02
CA ALA A 41 14.50 25.75 3.47
C ALA A 41 15.72 25.74 2.52
N PHE A 42 16.05 24.59 1.95
CA PHE A 42 17.08 24.50 0.91
C PHE A 42 16.66 25.24 -0.37
N GLU A 43 15.42 25.04 -0.85
CA GLU A 43 14.87 25.71 -2.03
C GLU A 43 14.88 27.24 -1.87
N GLU A 44 14.38 27.74 -0.74
CA GLU A 44 14.33 29.17 -0.42
C GLU A 44 15.72 29.81 -0.36
N ALA A 45 16.71 29.10 0.18
CA ALA A 45 18.10 29.59 0.26
C ALA A 45 18.80 29.69 -1.10
N HIS A 46 18.35 28.94 -2.11
CA HIS A 46 18.96 28.87 -3.45
C HIS A 46 18.07 29.49 -4.54
N ALA A 47 16.88 29.98 -4.20
CA ALA A 47 16.00 30.71 -5.11
C ALA A 47 16.39 32.20 -5.15
N HIS A 48 16.84 32.69 -6.30
CA HIS A 48 16.93 34.13 -6.57
C HIS A 48 15.55 34.65 -6.98
N GLU A 49 14.87 35.39 -6.10
CA GLU A 49 13.63 36.15 -6.37
C GLU A 49 12.48 35.39 -7.09
N HIS A 50 12.02 34.28 -6.53
CA HIS A 50 10.71 33.71 -6.87
C HIS A 50 9.80 33.67 -5.63
N GLY A 51 9.57 34.84 -5.04
CA GLY A 51 8.49 35.06 -4.07
C GLY A 51 7.13 35.11 -4.78
N GLY A 52 6.68 33.99 -5.33
CA GLY A 52 5.28 33.82 -5.68
C GLY A 52 4.45 33.82 -4.41
N GLU A 53 3.35 34.58 -4.39
CA GLU A 53 2.47 34.64 -3.22
C GLU A 53 1.97 33.23 -2.86
N GLU A 54 2.29 32.75 -1.65
CA GLU A 54 1.79 31.45 -1.17
C GLU A 54 0.26 31.49 -1.10
N LEU A 55 -0.40 30.84 -2.06
CA LEU A 55 -1.87 30.71 -2.06
C LEU A 55 -2.40 30.00 -0.80
N VAL A 56 -1.57 29.17 -0.17
CA VAL A 56 -1.89 28.44 1.06
C VAL A 56 -0.66 28.42 1.97
N THR A 57 -0.82 28.89 3.20
CA THR A 57 0.26 28.95 4.18
C THR A 57 0.85 27.58 4.49
N ARG A 58 2.17 27.52 4.69
CA ARG A 58 2.88 26.29 5.10
C ARG A 58 2.22 25.59 6.30
N THR A 59 1.78 26.34 7.31
CA THR A 59 1.08 25.80 8.48
C THR A 59 -0.22 25.08 8.11
N LEU A 60 -1.01 25.60 7.17
CA LEU A 60 -2.24 24.92 6.73
C LEU A 60 -1.90 23.65 5.94
N GLN A 61 -0.85 23.69 5.11
CA GLN A 61 -0.40 22.53 4.32
C GLN A 61 0.06 21.36 5.22
N SER A 62 0.91 21.63 6.22
CA SER A 62 1.48 20.59 7.10
C SER A 62 0.49 20.04 8.15
N THR A 63 -0.63 20.73 8.37
CA THR A 63 -1.66 20.34 9.35
C THR A 63 -2.93 19.84 8.67
N ALA A 64 -3.87 20.74 8.39
CA ALA A 64 -5.18 20.43 7.83
C ALA A 64 -5.07 19.83 6.42
N GLY A 65 -4.15 20.34 5.59
CA GLY A 65 -3.88 19.83 4.25
C GLY A 65 -3.39 18.40 4.27
N LEU A 66 -2.28 18.13 4.98
CA LEU A 66 -1.69 16.80 5.11
C LEU A 66 -2.69 15.79 5.70
N SER A 67 -3.35 16.15 6.80
CA SER A 67 -4.34 15.26 7.44
C SER A 67 -5.51 14.95 6.51
N THR A 68 -6.09 15.96 5.85
CA THR A 68 -7.18 15.75 4.88
C THR A 68 -6.72 14.84 3.73
N GLY A 69 -5.57 15.14 3.13
CA GLY A 69 -5.02 14.38 2.01
C GLY A 69 -4.78 12.92 2.36
N VAL A 70 -4.09 12.65 3.48
CA VAL A 70 -3.75 11.29 3.92
C VAL A 70 -5.00 10.49 4.30
N LEU A 71 -5.98 11.09 4.95
CA LEU A 71 -7.20 10.39 5.37
C LEU A 71 -8.14 10.08 4.20
N VAL A 72 -8.35 11.04 3.30
CA VAL A 72 -9.14 10.82 2.08
C VAL A 72 -8.47 9.77 1.19
N TYR A 73 -7.15 9.87 1.01
CA TYR A 73 -6.36 8.85 0.32
C TYR A 73 -6.51 7.48 0.99
N GLY A 74 -6.40 7.41 2.32
CA GLY A 74 -6.56 6.17 3.08
C GLY A 74 -7.92 5.51 2.85
N VAL A 75 -9.01 6.27 2.85
CA VAL A 75 -10.37 5.76 2.56
C VAL A 75 -10.47 5.20 1.14
N ALA A 76 -10.02 5.96 0.14
CA ALA A 76 -10.05 5.54 -1.26
C ALA A 76 -9.20 4.29 -1.50
N PHE A 77 -7.97 4.31 -0.97
CA PHE A 77 -7.04 3.19 -0.95
C PHE A 77 -7.69 1.94 -0.34
N GLY A 78 -8.28 2.05 0.85
CA GLY A 78 -8.92 0.93 1.54
C GLY A 78 -10.12 0.35 0.77
N GLY A 79 -10.88 1.20 0.07
CA GLY A 79 -11.96 0.77 -0.81
C GLY A 79 -11.44 -0.05 -1.99
N ILE A 80 -10.44 0.47 -2.72
CA ILE A 80 -9.82 -0.22 -3.86
C ILE A 80 -9.20 -1.55 -3.42
N ALA A 81 -8.43 -1.54 -2.31
CA ALA A 81 -7.79 -2.72 -1.77
C ALA A 81 -8.81 -3.78 -1.31
N ALA A 82 -9.96 -3.39 -0.77
CA ALA A 82 -11.04 -4.32 -0.42
C ALA A 82 -11.71 -4.93 -1.66
N LEU A 83 -11.87 -4.18 -2.76
CA LEU A 83 -12.35 -4.74 -4.02
C LEU A 83 -11.34 -5.73 -4.62
N ALA A 84 -10.05 -5.38 -4.59
CA ALA A 84 -8.97 -6.28 -4.97
C ALA A 84 -8.98 -7.55 -4.10
N TYR A 85 -9.25 -7.44 -2.80
CA TYR A 85 -9.42 -8.58 -1.91
C TYR A 85 -10.60 -9.46 -2.28
N CYS A 86 -11.77 -8.86 -2.58
CA CYS A 86 -12.94 -9.61 -3.04
C CYS A 86 -12.62 -10.40 -4.32
N PHE A 87 -11.80 -9.84 -5.20
CA PHE A 87 -11.29 -10.55 -6.37
C PHE A 87 -10.25 -11.62 -6.00
N ALA A 88 -9.32 -11.35 -5.09
CA ALA A 88 -8.26 -12.29 -4.73
C ALA A 88 -8.74 -13.48 -3.89
N LEU A 89 -9.86 -13.34 -3.17
CA LEU A 89 -10.36 -14.35 -2.24
C LEU A 89 -10.63 -15.69 -2.94
N GLY A 90 -10.03 -16.76 -2.42
CA GLY A 90 -10.05 -18.10 -3.02
C GLY A 90 -9.19 -18.27 -4.28
N ARG A 91 -8.63 -17.17 -4.83
CA ARG A 91 -7.75 -17.19 -6.00
C ARG A 91 -6.27 -17.16 -5.66
N ILE A 92 -5.87 -16.90 -4.43
CA ILE A 92 -4.45 -16.88 -4.04
C ILE A 92 -4.00 -18.10 -3.22
N GLY A 93 -4.90 -19.06 -2.99
CA GLY A 93 -4.64 -20.29 -2.23
C GLY A 93 -5.75 -20.59 -1.24
N ARG A 94 -5.51 -21.60 -0.38
CA ARG A 94 -6.43 -21.99 0.71
C ARG A 94 -6.10 -21.25 2.01
N PHE A 95 -5.94 -19.93 1.94
CA PHE A 95 -5.66 -19.08 3.09
C PHE A 95 -6.97 -18.60 3.73
N GLY A 96 -6.97 -18.44 5.06
CA GLY A 96 -8.07 -17.80 5.77
C GLY A 96 -8.20 -16.30 5.42
N PRO A 97 -9.30 -15.64 5.82
CA PRO A 97 -9.54 -14.24 5.49
C PRO A 97 -8.41 -13.27 5.92
N ARG A 98 -7.93 -13.38 7.18
CA ARG A 98 -6.82 -12.55 7.69
C ARG A 98 -5.54 -12.74 6.89
N ALA A 99 -5.13 -13.99 6.68
CA ALA A 99 -3.91 -14.30 5.94
C ALA A 99 -4.01 -13.80 4.48
N SER A 100 -5.18 -13.95 3.85
CA SER A 100 -5.42 -13.43 2.49
C SER A 100 -5.31 -11.90 2.43
N ALA A 101 -5.81 -11.19 3.44
CA ALA A 101 -5.72 -9.73 3.51
C ALA A 101 -4.27 -9.25 3.71
N LEU A 102 -3.51 -9.92 4.57
CA LEU A 102 -2.08 -9.62 4.79
C LEU A 102 -1.24 -9.92 3.56
N LEU A 103 -1.47 -11.06 2.90
CA LEU A 103 -0.77 -11.42 1.66
C LEU A 103 -1.09 -10.42 0.55
N LEU A 104 -2.35 -10.02 0.41
CA LEU A 104 -2.74 -9.00 -0.56
C LEU A 104 -2.09 -7.65 -0.24
N ALA A 105 -2.10 -7.23 1.03
CA ALA A 105 -1.50 -5.96 1.43
C ALA A 105 0.02 -5.97 1.21
N GLY A 106 0.70 -7.07 1.54
CA GLY A 106 2.14 -7.22 1.29
C GLY A 106 2.49 -7.26 -0.20
N ALA A 107 1.74 -8.02 -0.99
CA ALA A 107 1.93 -8.07 -2.44
C ALA A 107 1.60 -6.72 -3.11
N GLY A 108 0.59 -6.02 -2.61
CA GLY A 108 0.21 -4.69 -3.06
C GLY A 108 1.26 -3.64 -2.71
N LEU A 109 1.77 -3.61 -1.47
CA LEU A 109 2.91 -2.76 -1.08
C LEU A 109 4.11 -2.99 -2.00
N LEU A 110 4.45 -4.26 -2.26
CA LEU A 110 5.56 -4.62 -3.13
C LEU A 110 5.34 -4.11 -4.56
N ALA A 111 4.20 -4.47 -5.16
CA ALA A 111 3.93 -4.21 -6.58
C ALA A 111 3.59 -2.74 -6.87
N VAL A 112 2.81 -2.09 -6.00
CA VAL A 112 2.31 -0.73 -6.23
C VAL A 112 3.29 0.34 -5.74
N TYR A 113 4.11 0.03 -4.73
CA TYR A 113 5.01 1.02 -4.15
C TYR A 113 6.49 0.63 -4.21
N VAL A 114 6.91 -0.48 -3.60
CA VAL A 114 8.35 -0.79 -3.45
C VAL A 114 9.05 -0.96 -4.78
N VAL A 115 8.47 -1.71 -5.72
CA VAL A 115 9.07 -1.93 -7.04
C VAL A 115 9.15 -0.62 -7.84
N PRO A 116 8.06 0.16 -8.01
CA PRO A 116 8.16 1.48 -8.64
C PRO A 116 9.15 2.42 -7.94
N PHE A 117 9.14 2.46 -6.61
CA PHE A 117 10.00 3.32 -5.80
C PHE A 117 11.49 3.02 -5.98
N LEU A 118 11.87 1.74 -6.09
CA LEU A 118 13.28 1.36 -6.27
C LEU A 118 13.84 1.84 -7.62
N LYS A 119 13.00 1.99 -8.65
CA LYS A 119 13.39 2.53 -9.96
C LYS A 119 13.23 4.04 -10.05
N TYR A 120 12.12 4.56 -9.53
CA TYR A 120 11.72 5.95 -9.57
C TYR A 120 11.35 6.41 -8.15
N PRO A 121 12.35 6.68 -7.28
CA PRO A 121 12.12 6.98 -5.88
C PRO A 121 11.43 8.33 -5.70
N ALA A 122 10.75 8.47 -4.56
CA ALA A 122 10.16 9.74 -4.16
C ALA A 122 11.26 10.79 -3.97
N ASN A 123 10.97 12.02 -4.40
CA ASN A 123 11.84 13.17 -4.22
C ASN A 123 11.14 14.21 -3.33
N PRO A 124 11.88 14.88 -2.43
CA PRO A 124 11.34 16.00 -1.67
C PRO A 124 11.10 17.22 -2.57
N PRO A 125 10.47 18.28 -2.01
CA PRO A 125 10.56 19.62 -2.61
C PRO A 125 12.02 20.00 -2.94
N ALA A 126 12.24 20.95 -3.85
CA ALA A 126 13.56 21.29 -4.41
C ALA A 126 14.26 20.22 -5.27
N VAL A 127 13.78 18.97 -5.32
CA VAL A 127 14.43 17.87 -6.05
C VAL A 127 13.60 17.40 -7.25
N GLY A 128 13.93 17.92 -8.42
CA GLY A 128 13.33 17.52 -9.70
C GLY A 128 13.44 18.63 -10.74
N ASN A 129 13.38 18.26 -12.01
CA ASN A 129 13.27 19.23 -13.10
C ASN A 129 11.79 19.38 -13.51
N PRO A 130 11.20 20.60 -13.50
CA PRO A 130 9.85 20.86 -14.01
C PRO A 130 9.62 20.33 -15.43
N ASP A 131 10.63 20.43 -16.30
CA ASP A 131 10.53 20.06 -17.72
C ASP A 131 10.35 18.53 -17.93
N THR A 132 10.68 17.71 -16.93
CA THR A 132 10.61 16.25 -17.01
C THR A 132 9.49 15.65 -16.16
N LEU A 133 8.68 16.48 -15.50
CA LEU A 133 7.61 16.04 -14.57
C LEU A 133 6.63 15.07 -15.23
N ASP A 134 6.14 15.40 -16.43
CA ASP A 134 5.17 14.56 -17.15
C ASP A 134 5.75 13.19 -17.50
N GLN A 135 7.02 13.17 -17.93
CA GLN A 135 7.69 11.94 -18.33
C GLN A 135 7.95 11.03 -17.12
N ARG A 136 8.45 11.59 -16.01
CA ARG A 136 8.69 10.86 -14.75
C ARG A 136 7.39 10.32 -14.17
N THR A 137 6.33 11.12 -14.19
CA THR A 137 4.99 10.71 -13.72
C THR A 137 4.47 9.54 -14.56
N THR A 138 4.55 9.65 -15.88
CA THR A 138 4.14 8.60 -16.81
C THR A 138 4.92 7.30 -16.57
N LEU A 139 6.24 7.39 -16.44
CA LEU A 139 7.10 6.22 -16.19
C LEU A 139 6.82 5.56 -14.85
N TYR A 140 6.56 6.36 -13.80
CA TYR A 140 6.14 5.83 -12.51
C TYR A 140 4.83 5.05 -12.64
N PHE A 141 3.81 5.62 -13.29
CA PHE A 141 2.54 4.94 -13.50
C PHE A 141 2.67 3.67 -14.34
N LEU A 142 3.45 3.70 -15.42
CA LEU A 142 3.73 2.52 -16.23
C LEU A 142 4.46 1.44 -15.42
N MET A 143 5.37 1.84 -14.53
CA MET A 143 6.07 0.90 -13.64
C MET A 143 5.11 0.26 -12.64
N VAL A 144 4.16 1.02 -12.08
CA VAL A 144 3.08 0.47 -11.22
C VAL A 144 2.26 -0.56 -12.00
N VAL A 145 1.80 -0.22 -13.21
CA VAL A 145 1.01 -1.14 -14.05
C VAL A 145 1.79 -2.41 -14.37
N LEU A 146 3.05 -2.28 -14.81
CA LEU A 146 3.92 -3.41 -15.09
C LEU A 146 4.08 -4.30 -13.86
N SER A 147 4.36 -3.71 -12.69
CA SER A 147 4.58 -4.44 -11.44
C SER A 147 3.33 -5.20 -10.99
N VAL A 148 2.14 -4.61 -11.12
CA VAL A 148 0.86 -5.28 -10.84
C VAL A 148 0.62 -6.44 -11.80
N LEU A 149 0.85 -6.24 -13.11
CA LEU A 149 0.72 -7.31 -14.11
C LEU A 149 1.69 -8.47 -13.83
N LEU A 150 2.94 -8.16 -13.48
CA LEU A 150 3.93 -9.17 -13.09
C LEU A 150 3.53 -9.88 -11.79
N ALA A 151 2.99 -9.18 -10.80
CA ALA A 151 2.51 -9.81 -9.57
C ALA A 151 1.35 -10.78 -9.85
N VAL A 152 0.40 -10.39 -10.70
CA VAL A 152 -0.69 -11.28 -11.16
C VAL A 152 -0.13 -12.47 -11.94
N GLY A 153 0.78 -12.21 -12.89
CA GLY A 153 1.48 -13.24 -13.67
C GLY A 153 2.24 -14.24 -12.78
N THR A 154 2.85 -13.76 -11.70
CA THR A 154 3.56 -14.56 -10.70
C THR A 154 2.62 -15.53 -9.98
N VAL A 155 1.44 -15.05 -9.56
CA VAL A 155 0.42 -15.91 -8.94
C VAL A 155 -0.09 -16.97 -9.93
N ILE A 156 -0.31 -16.58 -11.20
CA ILE A 156 -0.76 -17.50 -12.25
C ILE A 156 0.31 -18.56 -12.52
N LEU A 157 1.57 -18.15 -12.64
CA LEU A 157 2.71 -19.04 -12.88
C LEU A 157 2.90 -20.03 -11.73
N GLY A 158 2.89 -19.53 -10.48
CA GLY A 158 3.00 -20.38 -9.29
C GLY A 158 1.89 -21.44 -9.23
N LYS A 159 0.65 -21.06 -9.54
CA LYS A 159 -0.47 -22.00 -9.64
C LYS A 159 -0.31 -23.05 -10.73
N ARG A 160 0.24 -22.69 -11.89
CA ARG A 160 0.50 -23.63 -12.99
C ARG A 160 1.65 -24.58 -12.69
N LEU A 161 2.65 -24.13 -11.94
CA LEU A 161 3.82 -24.94 -11.56
C LEU A 161 3.55 -25.84 -10.36
N ALA A 162 2.65 -25.46 -9.45
CA ALA A 162 2.38 -26.19 -8.21
C ALA A 162 2.04 -27.69 -8.41
N PRO A 163 1.22 -28.12 -9.39
CA PRO A 163 0.93 -29.53 -9.62
C PRO A 163 2.15 -30.36 -10.06
N ARG A 164 3.18 -29.72 -10.64
CA ARG A 164 4.38 -30.40 -11.16
C ARG A 164 5.56 -30.34 -10.20
N LEU A 165 5.77 -29.21 -9.54
CA LEU A 165 6.95 -28.94 -8.72
C LEU A 165 6.67 -28.96 -7.21
N GLY A 166 5.40 -29.05 -6.81
CA GLY A 166 4.96 -28.79 -5.44
C GLY A 166 4.90 -27.30 -5.11
N ASN A 167 4.17 -26.93 -4.06
CA ASN A 167 3.91 -25.52 -3.71
C ASN A 167 5.20 -24.73 -3.43
N TRP A 168 6.17 -25.33 -2.74
CA TRP A 168 7.41 -24.66 -2.38
C TRP A 168 8.22 -24.26 -3.62
N ASN A 169 8.62 -25.24 -4.44
CA ASN A 169 9.43 -24.99 -5.64
C ASN A 169 8.68 -24.11 -6.66
N ALA A 170 7.37 -24.28 -6.80
CA ALA A 170 6.55 -23.42 -7.66
C ALA A 170 6.54 -21.96 -7.19
N THR A 171 6.49 -21.72 -5.88
CA THR A 171 6.54 -20.37 -5.30
C THR A 171 7.91 -19.74 -5.51
N VAL A 172 8.99 -20.49 -5.24
CA VAL A 172 10.37 -20.02 -5.46
C VAL A 172 10.62 -19.69 -6.93
N ALA A 173 10.20 -20.56 -7.86
CA ALA A 173 10.35 -20.34 -9.29
C ALA A 173 9.55 -19.11 -9.78
N ALA A 174 8.31 -18.96 -9.30
CA ALA A 174 7.49 -17.80 -9.65
C ALA A 174 8.08 -16.50 -9.10
N ALA A 175 8.52 -16.48 -7.83
CA ALA A 175 9.18 -15.32 -7.23
C ALA A 175 10.49 -14.97 -7.95
N GLY A 176 11.31 -15.98 -8.30
CA GLY A 176 12.52 -15.77 -9.10
C GLY A 176 12.22 -15.17 -10.47
N SER A 177 11.14 -15.63 -11.12
CA SER A 177 10.68 -15.06 -12.40
C SER A 177 10.23 -13.60 -12.25
N PHE A 178 9.51 -13.26 -11.18
CA PHE A 178 9.14 -11.88 -10.87
C PHE A 178 10.37 -10.98 -10.73
N VAL A 179 11.33 -11.39 -9.89
CA VAL A 179 12.57 -10.63 -9.65
C VAL A 179 13.37 -10.47 -10.93
N LEU A 180 13.49 -11.53 -11.74
CA LEU A 180 14.19 -11.49 -13.02
C LEU A 180 13.56 -10.48 -13.99
N VAL A 181 12.25 -10.52 -14.18
CA VAL A 181 11.57 -9.62 -15.14
C VAL A 181 11.58 -8.18 -14.63
N VAL A 182 11.40 -7.95 -13.32
CA VAL A 182 11.56 -6.62 -12.72
C VAL A 182 12.99 -6.10 -12.90
N GLY A 183 14.01 -6.94 -12.67
CA GLY A 183 15.41 -6.59 -12.88
C GLY A 183 15.72 -6.21 -14.34
N LEU A 184 15.16 -6.93 -15.30
CA LEU A 184 15.24 -6.57 -16.72
C LEU A 184 14.55 -5.23 -16.98
N ALA A 185 13.35 -5.01 -16.44
CA ALA A 185 12.67 -3.73 -16.57
C ALA A 185 13.52 -2.57 -16.03
N TYR A 186 14.19 -2.75 -14.87
CA TYR A 186 15.09 -1.74 -14.33
C TYR A 186 16.29 -1.45 -15.21
N ALA A 187 16.84 -2.47 -15.87
CA ALA A 187 17.98 -2.34 -16.76
C ALA A 187 17.64 -1.59 -18.06
N PHE A 188 16.43 -1.78 -18.60
CA PHE A 188 16.05 -1.22 -19.91
C PHE A 188 15.24 0.07 -19.82
N LEU A 189 14.50 0.30 -18.74
CA LEU A 189 13.75 1.55 -18.56
C LEU A 189 14.70 2.72 -18.29
N PRO A 190 14.38 3.94 -18.75
CA PRO A 190 15.21 5.13 -18.52
C PRO A 190 15.35 5.42 -17.02
N SER A 191 16.44 6.08 -16.64
CA SER A 191 16.72 6.53 -15.28
C SER A 191 16.97 8.04 -15.29
N TYR A 192 16.58 8.73 -14.23
CA TYR A 192 16.76 10.17 -14.07
C TYR A 192 17.58 10.44 -12.81
N ASN A 193 18.52 11.38 -12.91
CA ASN A 193 19.18 11.97 -11.76
C ASN A 193 19.00 13.48 -11.82
N GLU A 194 18.09 13.98 -11.00
CA GLU A 194 17.65 15.39 -11.02
C GLU A 194 17.88 16.07 -9.68
N ALA A 195 18.65 15.44 -8.78
CA ALA A 195 19.07 16.10 -7.56
C ALA A 195 20.09 17.19 -7.92
N PRO A 196 19.88 18.45 -7.48
CA PRO A 196 20.90 19.48 -7.58
C PRO A 196 22.21 19.01 -6.95
N ALA A 197 23.35 19.38 -7.52
CA ALA A 197 24.66 18.93 -7.03
C ALA A 197 24.91 19.29 -5.56
N GLU A 198 24.32 20.39 -5.09
CA GLU A 198 24.45 20.91 -3.73
C GLU A 198 23.37 20.38 -2.77
N PHE A 199 22.36 19.64 -3.27
CA PHE A 199 21.31 19.11 -2.41
C PHE A 199 21.86 18.05 -1.44
N PRO A 200 21.61 18.15 -0.13
CA PRO A 200 22.19 17.22 0.84
C PRO A 200 21.75 15.77 0.59
N ALA A 201 22.71 14.90 0.25
CA ALA A 201 22.44 13.48 -0.01
C ALA A 201 21.79 12.76 1.20
N THR A 202 22.19 13.15 2.41
CA THR A 202 21.61 12.62 3.67
C THR A 202 20.13 12.97 3.80
N LEU A 203 19.73 14.21 3.46
CA LEU A 203 18.34 14.64 3.47
C LEU A 203 17.52 13.86 2.44
N LEU A 204 18.03 13.73 1.22
CA LEU A 204 17.38 12.95 0.15
C LEU A 204 17.13 11.50 0.58
N TRP A 205 18.13 10.89 1.22
CA TRP A 205 18.02 9.53 1.75
C TRP A 205 16.99 9.42 2.87
N GLN A 206 17.00 10.34 3.84
CA GLN A 206 16.06 10.33 4.96
C GLN A 206 14.62 10.57 4.51
N TYR A 207 14.40 11.46 3.54
CA TYR A 207 13.09 11.67 2.92
C TYR A 207 12.57 10.38 2.27
N ARG A 208 13.43 9.68 1.51
CA ARG A 208 13.11 8.39 0.87
C ARG A 208 12.77 7.31 1.88
N LEU A 209 13.52 7.22 2.99
CA LEU A 209 13.20 6.32 4.09
C LEU A 209 11.88 6.67 4.77
N ALA A 210 11.59 7.96 4.98
CA ALA A 210 10.32 8.41 5.54
C ALA A 210 9.14 8.03 4.62
N ALA A 211 9.27 8.25 3.31
CA ALA A 211 8.25 7.87 2.33
C ALA A 211 7.98 6.35 2.32
N LEU A 212 9.02 5.52 2.40
CA LEU A 212 8.90 4.08 2.58
C LEU A 212 8.21 3.72 3.90
N ALA A 213 8.55 4.37 5.01
CA ALA A 213 7.95 4.12 6.32
C ALA A 213 6.46 4.46 6.36
N VAL A 214 6.06 5.56 5.72
CA VAL A 214 4.64 5.95 5.58
C VAL A 214 3.86 4.88 4.83
N GLN A 215 4.38 4.41 3.69
CA GLN A 215 3.69 3.42 2.88
C GLN A 215 3.69 2.03 3.55
N ALA A 216 4.81 1.62 4.12
CA ALA A 216 4.87 0.38 4.90
C ALA A 216 3.84 0.39 6.04
N THR A 217 3.72 1.51 6.76
CA THR A 217 2.72 1.69 7.81
C THR A 217 1.30 1.61 7.26
N LEU A 218 0.99 2.34 6.19
CA LEU A 218 -0.33 2.34 5.57
C LEU A 218 -0.76 0.92 5.16
N TRP A 219 0.07 0.23 4.38
CA TRP A 219 -0.27 -1.09 3.86
C TRP A 219 -0.35 -2.14 4.98
N THR A 220 0.56 -2.09 5.96
CA THR A 220 0.56 -3.02 7.10
C THR A 220 -0.65 -2.80 8.00
N ALA A 221 -0.94 -1.55 8.38
CA ALA A 221 -2.09 -1.22 9.20
C ALA A 221 -3.40 -1.61 8.50
N PHE A 222 -3.51 -1.35 7.19
CA PHE A 222 -4.66 -1.80 6.39
C PHE A 222 -4.79 -3.32 6.42
N GLY A 223 -3.73 -4.07 6.08
CA GLY A 223 -3.77 -5.53 6.05
C GLY A 223 -4.19 -6.15 7.39
N LEU A 224 -3.70 -5.60 8.50
CA LEU A 224 -4.06 -6.02 9.86
C LEU A 224 -5.53 -5.70 10.18
N VAL A 225 -5.92 -4.43 10.09
CA VAL A 225 -7.27 -3.97 10.47
C VAL A 225 -8.33 -4.59 9.54
N PHE A 226 -8.12 -4.52 8.23
CA PHE A 226 -9.03 -5.09 7.26
C PHE A 226 -9.11 -6.61 7.39
N GLY A 227 -7.98 -7.30 7.60
CA GLY A 227 -7.99 -8.74 7.82
C GLY A 227 -8.84 -9.16 9.02
N LEU A 228 -8.70 -8.46 10.16
CA LEU A 228 -9.54 -8.67 11.34
C LEU A 228 -11.04 -8.47 11.02
N LEU A 229 -11.37 -7.38 10.32
CA LEU A 229 -12.75 -7.04 9.95
C LEU A 229 -13.33 -8.02 8.92
N ALA A 230 -12.54 -8.47 7.94
CA ALA A 230 -12.95 -9.42 6.92
C ALA A 230 -13.21 -10.80 7.53
N GLU A 231 -12.36 -11.26 8.45
CA GLU A 231 -12.57 -12.54 9.15
C GLU A 231 -13.85 -12.53 9.97
N ARG A 232 -14.12 -11.46 10.73
CA ARG A 232 -15.37 -11.33 11.48
C ARG A 232 -16.61 -11.37 10.58
N LEU A 233 -16.51 -10.98 9.31
CA LEU A 233 -17.62 -11.06 8.36
C LEU A 233 -17.77 -12.45 7.76
N LEU A 234 -16.66 -13.02 7.31
CA LEU A 234 -16.63 -14.22 6.48
C LEU A 234 -16.61 -15.50 7.31
N THR A 235 -16.29 -15.40 8.60
CA THR A 235 -16.28 -16.52 9.54
C THR A 235 -17.00 -16.09 10.82
N PRO A 236 -18.34 -16.03 10.80
CA PRO A 236 -19.12 -15.74 12.00
C PRO A 236 -18.78 -16.77 13.08
N ARG A 237 -18.51 -16.32 14.32
CA ARG A 237 -18.38 -17.25 15.45
C ARG A 237 -19.69 -18.02 15.58
N THR A 238 -19.65 -19.34 15.49
CA THR A 238 -20.74 -20.18 15.96
C THR A 238 -20.79 -20.01 17.47
N GLU A 239 -21.74 -19.23 17.99
CA GLU A 239 -22.01 -19.29 19.43
C GLU A 239 -22.41 -20.73 19.77
N PRO A 240 -21.82 -21.35 20.81
CA PRO A 240 -22.34 -22.61 21.31
C PRO A 240 -23.76 -22.32 21.78
N ARG A 241 -24.74 -22.79 21.01
CA ARG A 241 -26.14 -22.76 21.38
C ARG A 241 -26.22 -23.45 22.73
N THR A 242 -26.35 -22.68 23.82
CA THR A 242 -26.59 -23.20 25.15
C THR A 242 -27.77 -24.14 25.00
N ALA A 243 -27.51 -25.45 25.09
CA ALA A 243 -28.55 -26.44 25.01
C ALA A 243 -29.47 -26.14 26.19
N THR A 244 -30.61 -25.50 25.92
CA THR A 244 -31.71 -25.42 26.87
C THR A 244 -32.09 -26.86 27.12
N ALA A 245 -31.58 -27.42 28.23
CA ALA A 245 -31.94 -28.73 28.69
C ALA A 245 -33.45 -28.74 28.86
N ALA A 246 -34.15 -29.51 28.02
CA ALA A 246 -35.56 -29.76 28.22
C ALA A 246 -35.73 -30.44 29.59
N PRO A 247 -36.67 -29.98 30.44
CA PRO A 247 -36.88 -30.60 31.74
C PRO A 247 -37.31 -32.05 31.54
N ALA A 248 -36.56 -32.98 32.15
CA ALA A 248 -36.91 -34.40 32.16
C ALA A 248 -38.26 -34.59 32.86
N THR A 249 -39.21 -35.18 32.15
CA THR A 249 -40.48 -35.65 32.72
C THR A 249 -40.21 -36.78 33.71
N PRO A 250 -40.71 -36.72 34.96
CA PRO A 250 -40.57 -37.82 35.90
C PRO A 250 -41.54 -38.95 35.53
N VAL A 251 -41.03 -40.19 35.50
CA VAL A 251 -41.83 -41.40 35.31
C VAL A 251 -42.40 -41.80 36.69
N PRO A 252 -43.72 -42.00 36.85
CA PRO A 252 -44.29 -42.47 38.11
C PRO A 252 -44.04 -43.96 38.31
N ASN A 253 -43.77 -44.33 39.58
CA ASN A 253 -43.60 -45.71 40.06
C ASN A 253 -44.93 -46.46 40.13
#